data_AF-R0ACU9-F1
#
_entry.id   AF-R0ACU9-F1
#
_cell.length_a   1.000
_cell.length_b   1.000
_cell.length_c   1.000
_cell.angle_alpha   90.00
_cell.angle_beta   90.00
_cell.angle_gamma   90.00
#
_symmetry.space_group_name_H-M   'P 1'
#
loop_
_entity.id
_entity.type
_entity.pdbx_description
1 polymer ?
#
loop_
_entity_poly.entity_id
_entity_poly.type
_entity_poly.pdbx_seq_one_letter_code
_entity_poly.pdbx_strand_id
1 'polypeptide(L)'
;MAHSRILDTLKTLAVLAAATAIGFLLETLGLSQANIITVYILGVLVVAAVTASRWYSISASLASVLLFNYIFTEPMFVLKAEDAGTQLTLLITFLAAVFTSSFTVQMKEKARLSQQDAYRSGVILDTSQMLQKAAAPADILTCTAIQLNKLLKRDITCFEQDGASLKSPLCFREYSSPATGRGPAPDTLEELTAARKCFQEGKETGAATGLFPAAAYHFLPLQSSGAVYGVMGIHVGTTPPGDFENSLAVAIIAQCSMALEKEYISRKREEEAAMARAEQLRSNLLRSISHDLRTPLTSISGNAGVLMSDGENLSAEHRSRIYRDIYDDSMWLINLVENLLSITRMEGQGVHLHMETELLEEVIDEAMRHINRRHEHHTIRVNQVGDYILADMDARLIIQVITNLVDNAVKYTPEGSTIMVNSRQEGASAVIDVSDNGPGIPDESKEKIFEMFYTTGHKSADGKRGMGLGLPLCRAILSAHKGTIEVLDNKPAGSIFRLTLPAKEVSLHE
;
A
#
# COMPACT_ATOMS: atom_id res chain seq x y z
N MET A 1 -27.72 -41.08 -13.06
CA MET A 1 -26.88 -42.30 -13.21
C MET A 1 -27.51 -43.37 -14.11
N ALA A 2 -28.82 -43.67 -14.06
CA ALA A 2 -29.42 -44.69 -14.95
C ALA A 2 -29.43 -44.28 -16.44
N HIS A 3 -29.72 -43.01 -16.73
CA HIS A 3 -29.80 -42.50 -18.11
C HIS A 3 -28.46 -42.53 -18.85
N SER A 4 -27.34 -42.26 -18.16
CA SER A 4 -26.00 -42.30 -18.75
C SER A 4 -25.52 -43.71 -19.08
N ARG A 5 -25.94 -44.71 -18.29
CA ARG A 5 -25.61 -46.12 -18.53
C ARG A 5 -26.30 -46.66 -19.79
N ILE A 6 -27.58 -46.31 -19.98
CA ILE A 6 -28.35 -46.70 -21.17
C ILE A 6 -27.75 -46.06 -22.44
N LEU A 7 -27.37 -44.79 -22.35
CA LEU A 7 -26.75 -44.09 -23.47
C LEU A 7 -25.40 -44.71 -23.85
N ASP A 8 -24.57 -45.07 -22.88
CA ASP A 8 -23.27 -45.68 -23.13
C ASP A 8 -23.38 -47.12 -23.66
N THR A 9 -24.40 -47.89 -23.24
CA THR A 9 -24.71 -49.19 -23.88
C THR A 9 -25.10 -49.03 -25.35
N LEU A 10 -25.94 -48.03 -25.68
CA LEU A 10 -26.38 -47.78 -27.05
C LEU A 10 -25.22 -47.36 -27.95
N LYS A 11 -24.35 -46.46 -27.47
CA LYS A 11 -23.12 -46.06 -28.17
C LYS A 11 -22.23 -47.27 -28.46
N THR A 12 -22.03 -48.14 -27.47
CA THR A 12 -21.17 -49.33 -27.60
C THR A 12 -21.70 -50.28 -28.67
N LEU A 13 -23.01 -50.56 -28.64
CA LEU A 13 -23.67 -51.41 -29.62
C LEU A 13 -23.60 -50.82 -31.04
N ALA A 14 -23.85 -49.51 -31.17
CA ALA A 14 -23.81 -48.81 -32.45
C ALA A 14 -22.41 -48.85 -33.08
N VAL A 15 -21.36 -48.65 -32.29
CA VAL A 15 -19.97 -48.70 -32.78
C VAL A 15 -19.59 -50.12 -33.22
N LEU A 16 -19.97 -51.16 -32.46
CA LEU A 16 -19.70 -52.55 -32.86
C LEU A 16 -20.51 -52.97 -34.10
N ALA A 17 -21.75 -52.51 -34.23
CA ALA A 17 -22.57 -52.74 -35.43
C ALA A 17 -21.95 -52.06 -36.66
N ALA A 18 -21.47 -50.82 -36.52
CA ALA A 18 -20.77 -50.12 -37.59
C ALA A 18 -19.47 -50.82 -37.99
N ALA A 19 -18.66 -51.27 -37.01
CA ALA A 19 -17.44 -52.04 -37.27
C ALA A 19 -17.73 -53.35 -38.03
N THR A 20 -18.83 -54.03 -37.67
CA THR A 20 -19.27 -55.27 -38.35
C THR A 20 -19.73 -54.99 -39.78
N ALA A 21 -20.51 -53.92 -40.01
CA ALA A 21 -20.96 -53.52 -41.34
C ALA A 21 -19.78 -53.15 -42.26
N ILE A 22 -18.79 -52.43 -41.72
CA ILE A 22 -17.53 -52.12 -42.43
C ILE A 22 -16.75 -53.41 -42.69
N GLY A 23 -16.71 -54.35 -41.73
CA GLY A 23 -16.09 -55.66 -41.91
C GLY A 23 -16.64 -56.43 -43.10
N PHE A 24 -17.97 -56.53 -43.22
CA PHE A 24 -18.62 -57.15 -44.38
C PHE A 24 -18.30 -56.43 -45.68
N LEU A 25 -18.26 -55.09 -45.68
CA LEU A 25 -17.88 -54.32 -46.87
C LEU A 25 -16.44 -54.66 -47.30
N LEU A 26 -15.50 -54.71 -46.37
CA LEU A 26 -14.10 -55.05 -46.67
C LEU A 26 -13.95 -56.49 -47.18
N GLU A 27 -14.74 -57.42 -46.64
CA GLU A 27 -14.79 -58.81 -47.12
C GLU A 27 -15.34 -58.91 -48.55
N THR A 28 -16.43 -58.19 -48.87
CA THR A 28 -16.97 -58.16 -50.25
C THR A 28 -15.99 -57.56 -51.27
N LEU A 29 -15.07 -56.72 -50.81
CA LEU A 29 -13.99 -56.14 -51.63
C LEU A 29 -12.77 -57.06 -51.75
N GLY A 30 -12.78 -58.25 -51.13
CA GLY A 30 -11.69 -59.21 -51.18
C GLY A 30 -10.45 -58.81 -50.39
N LEU A 31 -10.58 -57.93 -49.40
CA LEU A 31 -9.46 -57.49 -48.55
C LEU A 31 -9.13 -58.54 -47.48
N SER A 32 -7.89 -58.49 -46.97
CA SER A 32 -7.40 -59.47 -45.99
C SER A 32 -8.13 -59.37 -44.64
N GLN A 33 -8.26 -60.51 -43.95
CA GLN A 33 -8.83 -60.57 -42.59
C GLN A 33 -8.10 -59.65 -41.59
N ALA A 34 -6.80 -59.39 -41.80
CA ALA A 34 -6.04 -58.46 -40.97
C ALA A 34 -6.64 -57.03 -40.97
N ASN A 35 -7.17 -56.57 -42.12
CA ASN A 35 -7.82 -55.26 -42.21
C ASN A 35 -9.13 -55.23 -41.42
N ILE A 36 -9.91 -56.32 -41.44
CA ILE A 36 -11.16 -56.45 -40.69
C ILE A 36 -10.87 -56.44 -39.18
N ILE A 37 -9.87 -57.20 -38.73
CA ILE A 37 -9.40 -57.18 -37.33
C ILE A 37 -9.03 -55.76 -36.89
N THR A 38 -8.34 -55.02 -37.74
CA THR A 38 -7.93 -53.64 -37.46
C THR A 38 -9.14 -52.72 -37.27
N VAL A 39 -10.21 -52.89 -38.06
CA VAL A 39 -11.48 -52.14 -37.88
C VAL A 39 -12.12 -52.44 -36.52
N TYR A 40 -12.09 -53.68 -36.06
CA TYR A 40 -12.63 -54.05 -34.75
C TYR A 40 -11.81 -53.44 -33.60
N ILE A 41 -10.48 -53.46 -33.68
CA ILE A 41 -9.60 -52.77 -32.70
C ILE A 41 -9.91 -51.26 -32.68
N LEU A 42 -10.07 -50.64 -33.85
CA LEU A 42 -10.44 -49.23 -33.96
C LEU A 42 -11.83 -48.96 -33.36
N GLY A 43 -12.80 -49.85 -33.58
CA GLY A 43 -14.13 -49.77 -32.97
C GLY A 43 -14.06 -49.78 -31.44
N VAL A 44 -13.27 -50.68 -30.85
CA VAL A 44 -13.05 -50.73 -29.39
C VAL A 44 -12.40 -49.43 -28.88
N LEU A 45 -11.45 -48.87 -29.62
CA LEU A 45 -10.84 -47.56 -29.29
C LEU A 45 -11.90 -46.43 -29.27
N VAL A 46 -12.79 -46.40 -30.26
CA VAL A 46 -13.89 -45.41 -30.32
C VAL A 46 -14.83 -45.59 -29.12
N VAL A 47 -15.21 -46.82 -28.78
CA VAL A 47 -16.03 -47.11 -27.58
C VAL A 47 -15.35 -46.57 -26.32
N ALA A 48 -14.04 -46.82 -26.16
CA ALA A 48 -13.29 -46.34 -25.01
C ALA A 48 -13.21 -44.80 -24.93
N ALA A 49 -13.21 -44.10 -26.07
CA ALA A 49 -13.23 -42.64 -26.11
C ALA A 49 -14.59 -42.03 -25.72
N VAL A 50 -15.69 -42.60 -26.23
CA VAL A 50 -17.05 -42.01 -26.13
C VAL A 50 -17.86 -42.43 -24.90
N THR A 51 -17.46 -43.51 -24.23
CA THR A 51 -18.11 -44.00 -23.01
C THR A 51 -17.46 -43.42 -21.76
N ALA A 52 -18.20 -43.41 -20.64
CA ALA A 52 -17.72 -42.87 -19.38
C ALA A 52 -17.08 -43.92 -18.45
N SER A 53 -17.37 -45.22 -18.67
CA SER A 53 -17.00 -46.28 -17.73
C SER A 53 -16.08 -47.33 -18.35
N ARG A 54 -15.04 -47.71 -17.60
CA ARG A 54 -14.07 -48.76 -17.95
C ARG A 54 -14.72 -50.12 -18.24
N TRP A 55 -15.89 -50.40 -17.67
CA TRP A 55 -16.62 -51.65 -17.91
C TRP A 55 -17.13 -51.78 -19.35
N TYR A 56 -17.53 -50.69 -20.01
CA TYR A 56 -17.98 -50.73 -21.40
C TYR A 56 -16.82 -51.03 -22.36
N SER A 57 -15.65 -50.46 -22.08
CA SER A 57 -14.42 -50.73 -22.82
C SER A 57 -14.00 -52.22 -22.78
N ILE A 58 -14.02 -52.84 -21.59
CA ILE A 58 -13.63 -54.24 -21.39
C ILE A 58 -14.66 -55.20 -22.00
N SER A 59 -15.95 -54.91 -21.82
CA SER A 59 -17.01 -55.73 -22.43
C SER A 59 -17.02 -55.61 -23.95
N ALA A 60 -16.73 -54.42 -24.51
CA ALA A 60 -16.60 -54.22 -25.94
C ALA A 60 -15.38 -54.94 -26.54
N SER A 61 -14.23 -54.98 -25.86
CA SER A 61 -13.06 -55.73 -26.36
C SER A 61 -13.32 -57.24 -26.43
N LEU A 62 -14.02 -57.80 -25.43
CA LEU A 62 -14.43 -59.19 -25.46
C LEU A 62 -15.48 -59.46 -26.55
N ALA A 63 -16.54 -58.63 -26.61
CA ALA A 63 -17.59 -58.76 -27.61
C ALA A 63 -17.05 -58.62 -29.04
N SER A 64 -16.10 -57.69 -29.26
CA SER A 64 -15.44 -57.47 -30.55
C SER A 64 -14.73 -58.72 -31.05
N VAL A 65 -13.98 -59.41 -30.19
CA VAL A 65 -13.24 -60.62 -30.58
C VAL A 65 -14.18 -61.81 -30.79
N LEU A 66 -15.21 -61.94 -29.97
CA LEU A 66 -16.24 -62.97 -30.14
C LEU A 66 -17.04 -62.76 -31.42
N LEU A 67 -17.43 -61.52 -31.73
CA LEU A 67 -18.13 -61.16 -32.97
C LEU A 67 -17.26 -61.42 -34.19
N PHE A 68 -15.98 -61.00 -34.15
CA PHE A 68 -15.04 -61.27 -35.23
C PHE A 68 -14.88 -62.78 -35.45
N ASN A 69 -14.66 -63.55 -34.38
CA ASN A 69 -14.51 -65.01 -34.47
C ASN A 69 -15.78 -65.70 -34.98
N TYR A 70 -16.95 -65.21 -34.60
CA TYR A 70 -18.21 -65.79 -35.03
C TYR A 70 -18.53 -65.51 -36.49
N ILE A 71 -18.20 -64.31 -37.01
CA ILE A 71 -18.64 -63.86 -38.33
C ILE A 71 -17.59 -64.12 -39.42
N PHE A 72 -16.31 -63.84 -39.15
CA PHE A 72 -15.28 -63.75 -40.19
C PHE A 72 -14.20 -64.84 -40.11
N THR A 73 -14.23 -65.72 -39.09
CA THR A 73 -13.33 -66.88 -38.98
C THR A 73 -13.98 -68.12 -39.57
N GLU A 74 -13.23 -68.92 -40.34
CA GLU A 74 -13.72 -70.22 -40.84
C GLU A 74 -13.61 -71.31 -39.75
N PRO A 75 -14.64 -72.16 -39.55
CA PRO A 75 -15.97 -72.12 -40.18
C PRO A 75 -16.85 -70.97 -39.67
N MET A 76 -17.41 -70.19 -40.59
CA MET A 76 -18.25 -69.03 -40.26
C MET A 76 -19.50 -69.44 -39.47
N PHE A 77 -19.97 -68.53 -38.60
CA PHE A 77 -21.12 -68.70 -37.70
C PHE A 77 -20.95 -69.78 -36.63
N VAL A 78 -19.71 -70.14 -36.30
CA VAL A 78 -19.37 -71.07 -35.23
C VAL A 78 -18.24 -70.47 -34.38
N LEU A 79 -18.39 -70.52 -33.05
CA LEU A 79 -17.32 -70.10 -32.13
C LEU A 79 -16.27 -71.21 -31.99
N LYS A 80 -15.54 -71.51 -33.07
CA LYS A 80 -14.49 -72.53 -33.08
C LYS A 80 -13.34 -72.11 -33.99
N ALA A 81 -12.20 -71.78 -33.39
CA ALA A 81 -10.95 -71.59 -34.12
C ALA A 81 -10.19 -72.93 -34.15
N GLU A 82 -10.16 -73.59 -35.31
CA GLU A 82 -9.54 -74.91 -35.45
C GLU A 82 -8.01 -74.85 -35.61
N ASP A 83 -7.51 -73.77 -36.23
CA ASP A 83 -6.08 -73.57 -36.44
C ASP A 83 -5.41 -72.79 -35.28
N ALA A 84 -4.20 -73.22 -34.93
CA ALA A 84 -3.40 -72.61 -33.87
C ALA A 84 -3.00 -71.16 -34.21
N GLY A 85 -2.81 -70.84 -35.49
CA GLY A 85 -2.54 -69.46 -35.95
C GLY A 85 -3.72 -68.53 -35.68
N THR A 86 -4.94 -68.99 -35.98
CA THR A 86 -6.17 -68.22 -35.73
C THR A 86 -6.43 -68.00 -34.24
N GLN A 87 -6.21 -69.03 -33.40
CA GLN A 87 -6.30 -68.91 -31.95
C GLN A 87 -5.31 -67.87 -31.40
N LEU A 88 -4.07 -67.87 -31.91
CA LEU A 88 -3.05 -66.89 -31.56
C LEU A 88 -3.45 -65.48 -31.99
N THR A 89 -3.98 -65.31 -33.20
CA THR A 89 -4.45 -64.00 -33.70
C THR A 89 -5.60 -63.45 -32.85
N LEU A 90 -6.57 -64.27 -32.45
CA LEU A 90 -7.66 -63.84 -31.57
C LEU A 90 -7.16 -63.43 -30.19
N LEU A 91 -6.19 -64.17 -29.63
CA LEU A 91 -5.57 -63.83 -28.35
C LEU A 91 -4.81 -62.50 -28.44
N ILE A 92 -3.97 -62.32 -29.47
CA ILE A 92 -3.23 -61.08 -29.69
C ILE A 92 -4.19 -59.90 -29.91
N THR A 93 -5.26 -60.10 -30.68
CA THR A 93 -6.28 -59.08 -30.94
C THR A 93 -7.02 -58.70 -29.66
N PHE A 94 -7.40 -59.68 -28.84
CA PHE A 94 -8.02 -59.42 -27.54
C PHE A 94 -7.11 -58.60 -26.64
N LEU A 95 -5.84 -58.99 -26.51
CA LEU A 95 -4.86 -58.24 -25.75
C LEU A 95 -4.70 -56.83 -26.30
N ALA A 96 -4.53 -56.66 -27.61
CA ALA A 96 -4.42 -55.36 -28.26
C ALA A 96 -5.65 -54.47 -27.97
N ALA A 97 -6.87 -55.02 -28.04
CA ALA A 97 -8.10 -54.29 -27.75
C ALA A 97 -8.21 -53.89 -26.26
N VAL A 98 -7.82 -54.77 -25.33
CA VAL A 98 -7.79 -54.48 -23.88
C VAL A 98 -6.72 -53.42 -23.56
N PHE A 99 -5.51 -53.54 -24.11
CA PHE A 99 -4.44 -52.55 -23.94
C PHE A 99 -4.85 -51.19 -24.50
N THR A 100 -5.35 -51.13 -25.73
CA THR A 100 -5.80 -49.89 -26.36
C THR A 100 -6.88 -49.21 -25.54
N SER A 101 -7.90 -49.97 -25.13
CA SER A 101 -9.04 -49.40 -24.40
C SER A 101 -8.68 -48.95 -22.98
N SER A 102 -7.83 -49.70 -22.27
CA SER A 102 -7.34 -49.32 -20.94
C SER A 102 -6.43 -48.09 -21.00
N PHE A 103 -5.57 -48.01 -22.01
CA PHE A 103 -4.72 -46.84 -22.26
C PHE A 103 -5.55 -45.59 -22.54
N THR A 104 -6.58 -45.68 -23.39
CA THR A 104 -7.48 -44.56 -23.70
C THR A 104 -8.23 -44.06 -22.46
N VAL A 105 -8.75 -44.96 -21.64
CA VAL A 105 -9.43 -44.59 -20.38
C VAL A 105 -8.47 -43.89 -19.42
N GLN A 106 -7.26 -44.44 -19.23
CA GLN A 106 -6.23 -43.81 -18.38
C GLN A 106 -5.82 -42.43 -18.91
N MET A 107 -5.66 -42.29 -20.22
CA MET A 107 -5.30 -41.01 -20.85
C MET A 107 -6.38 -39.95 -20.63
N LYS A 108 -7.67 -40.32 -20.75
CA LYS A 108 -8.81 -39.44 -20.48
C LYS A 108 -8.86 -39.01 -19.00
N GLU A 109 -8.59 -39.94 -18.08
CA GLU A 109 -8.55 -39.66 -16.65
C GLU A 109 -7.40 -38.70 -16.30
N LYS A 110 -6.18 -38.97 -16.80
CA LYS A 110 -5.03 -38.07 -16.65
C LYS A 110 -5.30 -36.69 -17.26
N ALA A 111 -5.92 -36.62 -18.44
CA ALA A 111 -6.27 -35.35 -19.07
C ALA A 111 -7.29 -34.56 -18.23
N ARG A 112 -8.29 -35.23 -17.65
CA ARG A 112 -9.28 -34.58 -16.77
C ARG A 112 -8.64 -34.04 -15.50
N LEU A 113 -7.80 -34.83 -14.83
CA LEU A 113 -7.07 -34.39 -13.64
C LEU A 113 -6.15 -33.22 -13.97
N SER A 114 -5.39 -33.30 -15.07
CA SER A 114 -4.53 -32.21 -15.54
C SER A 114 -5.32 -30.93 -15.86
N GLN A 115 -6.52 -31.03 -16.44
CA GLN A 115 -7.40 -29.88 -16.67
C GLN A 115 -7.90 -29.27 -15.35
N GLN A 116 -8.28 -30.10 -14.37
CA GLN A 116 -8.68 -29.63 -13.04
C GLN A 116 -7.54 -28.95 -12.31
N ASP A 117 -6.33 -29.52 -12.37
CA ASP A 117 -5.13 -28.93 -11.78
C ASP A 117 -4.77 -27.61 -12.47
N ALA A 118 -4.82 -27.55 -13.80
CA ALA A 118 -4.56 -26.32 -14.56
C ALA A 118 -5.58 -25.22 -14.22
N TYR A 119 -6.87 -25.56 -14.13
CA TYR A 119 -7.91 -24.63 -13.72
C TYR A 119 -7.71 -24.14 -12.28
N ARG A 120 -7.37 -25.05 -11.36
CA ARG A 120 -7.07 -24.71 -9.95
C ARG A 120 -5.89 -23.75 -9.85
N SER A 121 -4.79 -24.05 -10.55
CA SER A 121 -3.60 -23.18 -10.59
C SER A 121 -3.91 -21.82 -11.20
N GLY A 122 -4.73 -21.77 -12.27
CA GLY A 122 -5.19 -20.52 -12.89
C GLY A 122 -5.95 -19.64 -11.91
N VAL A 123 -6.97 -20.19 -11.23
CA VAL A 123 -7.76 -19.41 -10.25
C VAL A 123 -6.90 -18.91 -9.09
N ILE A 124 -5.96 -19.72 -8.59
CA ILE A 124 -5.06 -19.30 -7.50
C ILE A 124 -4.14 -18.16 -7.97
N LEU A 125 -3.56 -18.27 -9.17
CA LEU A 125 -2.69 -17.23 -9.73
C LEU A 125 -3.45 -15.92 -9.94
N ASP A 126 -4.63 -15.99 -10.55
CA ASP A 126 -5.49 -14.83 -10.79
C ASP A 126 -5.89 -14.17 -9.46
N THR A 127 -6.27 -14.98 -8.47
CA THR A 127 -6.59 -14.48 -7.11
C THR A 127 -5.37 -13.78 -6.51
N SER A 128 -4.19 -14.40 -6.56
CA SER A 128 -2.96 -13.81 -6.01
C SER A 128 -2.63 -12.47 -6.68
N GLN A 129 -2.76 -12.37 -8.01
CA GLN A 129 -2.54 -11.12 -8.74
C GLN A 129 -3.58 -10.05 -8.40
N MET A 130 -4.85 -10.41 -8.20
CA MET A 130 -5.89 -9.48 -7.78
C MET A 130 -5.61 -8.93 -6.37
N LEU A 131 -5.23 -9.80 -5.43
CA LEU A 131 -4.91 -9.39 -4.06
C LEU A 131 -3.65 -8.52 -3.98
N GLN A 132 -2.66 -8.73 -4.86
CA GLN A 132 -1.47 -7.88 -4.93
C GLN A 132 -1.75 -6.46 -5.42
N LYS A 133 -2.83 -6.24 -6.17
CA LYS A 133 -3.23 -4.90 -6.66
C LYS A 133 -4.07 -4.12 -5.66
N ALA A 134 -4.59 -4.77 -4.62
CA ALA A 134 -5.37 -4.12 -3.59
C ALA A 134 -4.50 -3.18 -2.74
N ALA A 135 -5.01 -1.98 -2.44
CA ALA A 135 -4.26 -0.94 -1.72
C ALA A 135 -4.53 -0.93 -0.21
N ALA A 136 -5.66 -1.53 0.22
CA ALA A 136 -6.06 -1.57 1.62
C ALA A 136 -6.55 -2.96 2.06
N PRO A 137 -6.49 -3.28 3.38
CA PRO A 137 -7.06 -4.52 3.91
C PRO A 137 -8.54 -4.74 3.52
N ALA A 138 -9.34 -3.68 3.50
CA ALA A 138 -10.74 -3.72 3.07
C ALA A 138 -10.90 -4.15 1.60
N ASP A 139 -9.99 -3.73 0.72
CA ASP A 139 -9.99 -4.10 -0.70
C ASP A 139 -9.64 -5.58 -0.89
N ILE A 140 -8.66 -6.08 -0.12
CA ILE A 140 -8.26 -7.50 -0.10
C ILE A 140 -9.47 -8.36 0.28
N LEU A 141 -10.14 -8.01 1.39
CA LEU A 141 -11.34 -8.70 1.85
C LEU A 141 -12.48 -8.68 0.82
N THR A 142 -12.69 -7.53 0.18
CA THR A 142 -13.74 -7.32 -0.83
C THR A 142 -13.48 -8.17 -2.07
N CYS A 143 -12.26 -8.14 -2.61
CA CYS A 143 -11.86 -8.95 -3.76
C CYS A 143 -12.01 -10.45 -3.48
N THR A 144 -11.56 -10.91 -2.30
CA THR A 144 -11.73 -12.31 -1.88
C THR A 144 -13.20 -12.68 -1.76
N ALA A 145 -14.03 -11.83 -1.14
CA ALA A 145 -15.44 -12.10 -0.97
C ALA A 145 -16.18 -12.22 -2.31
N ILE A 146 -15.88 -11.34 -3.27
CA ILE A 146 -16.44 -11.40 -4.64
C ILE A 146 -16.04 -12.71 -5.33
N GLN A 147 -14.78 -13.14 -5.19
CA GLN A 147 -14.30 -14.38 -5.82
C GLN A 147 -14.96 -15.61 -5.21
N LEU A 148 -15.08 -15.67 -3.88
CA LEU A 148 -15.77 -16.75 -3.17
C LEU A 148 -17.26 -16.78 -3.51
N ASN A 149 -17.89 -15.61 -3.62
CA ASN A 149 -19.29 -15.49 -3.99
C ASN A 149 -19.56 -16.06 -5.39
N LYS A 150 -18.71 -15.78 -6.39
CA LYS A 150 -18.79 -16.36 -7.74
C LYS A 150 -18.53 -17.87 -7.76
N LEU A 151 -17.54 -18.34 -7.00
CA LEU A 151 -17.15 -19.75 -6.95
C LEU A 151 -18.22 -20.61 -6.29
N LEU A 152 -18.70 -20.19 -5.12
CA LEU A 152 -19.60 -20.96 -4.27
C LEU A 152 -21.07 -20.70 -4.57
N LYS A 153 -21.39 -19.62 -5.30
CA LYS A 153 -22.76 -19.15 -5.58
C LYS A 153 -23.57 -18.99 -4.29
N ARG A 154 -22.95 -18.35 -3.30
CA ARG A 154 -23.45 -18.20 -1.93
C ARG A 154 -23.13 -16.79 -1.43
N ASP A 155 -23.95 -16.32 -0.50
CA ASP A 155 -23.71 -15.04 0.14
C ASP A 155 -22.47 -15.11 1.03
N ILE A 156 -21.67 -14.05 0.98
CA ILE A 156 -20.41 -13.94 1.70
C ILE A 156 -20.45 -12.68 2.56
N THR A 157 -19.95 -12.77 3.78
CA THR A 157 -19.75 -11.64 4.68
C THR A 157 -18.31 -11.61 5.11
N CYS A 158 -17.67 -10.45 5.17
CA CYS A 158 -16.32 -10.33 5.70
C CYS A 158 -16.23 -9.25 6.78
N PHE A 159 -15.33 -9.49 7.74
CA PHE A 159 -15.04 -8.60 8.86
C PHE A 159 -13.55 -8.25 8.83
N GLU A 160 -13.26 -6.96 8.76
CA GLU A 160 -11.92 -6.42 8.92
C GLU A 160 -11.57 -6.30 10.40
N GLN A 161 -10.32 -6.59 10.76
CA GLN A 161 -9.86 -6.33 12.12
C GLN A 161 -9.69 -4.82 12.38
N ASP A 162 -9.95 -4.43 13.63
CA ASP A 162 -9.60 -3.14 14.19
C ASP A 162 -9.02 -3.35 15.59
N GLY A 163 -7.69 -3.52 15.64
CA GLY A 163 -6.97 -3.89 16.84
C GLY A 163 -7.48 -5.21 17.44
N ALA A 164 -8.09 -5.14 18.62
CA ALA A 164 -8.66 -6.29 19.34
C ALA A 164 -10.14 -6.55 18.99
N SER A 165 -10.71 -5.81 18.04
CA SER A 165 -12.12 -5.87 17.66
C SER A 165 -12.32 -6.06 16.16
N LEU A 166 -13.57 -6.19 15.73
CA LEU A 166 -13.96 -6.29 14.32
C LEU A 166 -14.76 -5.05 13.92
N LYS A 167 -14.49 -4.53 12.72
CA LYS A 167 -15.32 -3.48 12.10
C LYS A 167 -16.68 -4.02 11.69
N SER A 168 -17.55 -3.12 11.24
CA SER A 168 -18.85 -3.48 10.66
C SER A 168 -18.69 -4.45 9.48
N PRO A 169 -19.59 -5.45 9.34
CA PRO A 169 -19.51 -6.43 8.28
C PRO A 169 -19.69 -5.81 6.89
N LEU A 170 -18.90 -6.27 5.93
CA LEU A 170 -19.10 -6.05 4.50
C LEU A 170 -19.83 -7.27 3.93
N CYS A 171 -21.00 -7.06 3.34
CA CYS A 171 -21.91 -8.13 2.91
C CYS A 171 -22.08 -8.18 1.40
N PHE A 172 -21.96 -9.38 0.81
CA PHE A 172 -22.11 -9.65 -0.62
C PHE A 172 -23.26 -10.64 -0.81
N ARG A 173 -24.45 -10.13 -1.15
CA ARG A 173 -25.74 -10.85 -1.12
C ARG A 173 -26.34 -11.07 -2.52
N GLU A 174 -25.54 -11.61 -3.44
CA GLU A 174 -25.96 -11.77 -4.84
C GLU A 174 -26.86 -13.00 -5.08
N TYR A 175 -26.89 -13.97 -4.15
CA TYR A 175 -27.61 -15.24 -4.34
C TYR A 175 -28.77 -15.45 -3.35
N SER A 176 -29.17 -14.42 -2.60
CA SER A 176 -30.29 -14.50 -1.64
C SER A 176 -31.67 -14.41 -2.32
N SER A 177 -32.59 -15.31 -1.95
CA SER A 177 -34.06 -15.09 -1.99
C SER A 177 -34.69 -15.74 -0.73
N PRO A 178 -35.85 -15.28 -0.24
CA PRO A 178 -36.10 -15.13 1.20
C PRO A 178 -36.33 -16.44 1.97
N ALA A 179 -35.85 -16.41 3.23
CA ALA A 179 -36.32 -17.19 4.36
C ALA A 179 -36.29 -18.73 4.24
N THR A 180 -35.09 -19.32 4.17
CA THR A 180 -34.88 -20.56 4.93
C THR A 180 -34.94 -20.19 6.41
N GLY A 181 -35.78 -20.81 7.24
CA GLY A 181 -36.09 -20.42 8.63
C GLY A 181 -34.94 -20.41 9.67
N ARG A 182 -33.73 -20.02 9.27
CA ARG A 182 -32.61 -19.55 10.10
C ARG A 182 -32.50 -18.03 9.90
N GLY A 183 -32.17 -17.30 10.95
CA GLY A 183 -32.43 -15.86 11.11
C GLY A 183 -31.98 -14.94 9.95
N PRO A 184 -32.52 -13.71 9.87
CA PRO A 184 -32.27 -12.83 8.74
C PRO A 184 -30.94 -12.09 8.94
N ALA A 185 -30.06 -12.21 7.94
CA ALA A 185 -28.88 -11.36 7.70
C ALA A 185 -27.73 -11.41 8.75
N PRO A 186 -26.45 -11.30 8.30
CA PRO A 186 -25.20 -11.30 9.09
C PRO A 186 -25.11 -10.29 10.25
N ASP A 187 -26.16 -9.50 10.44
CA ASP A 187 -26.29 -8.39 11.38
C ASP A 187 -27.00 -8.82 12.67
N THR A 188 -27.39 -10.10 12.80
CA THR A 188 -27.93 -10.63 14.05
C THR A 188 -26.86 -10.64 15.15
N LEU A 189 -27.28 -10.40 16.39
CA LEU A 189 -26.38 -10.44 17.54
C LEU A 189 -25.65 -11.79 17.64
N GLU A 190 -26.32 -12.89 17.27
CA GLU A 190 -25.74 -14.23 17.25
C GLU A 190 -24.59 -14.34 16.24
N GLU A 191 -24.77 -13.84 15.02
CA GLU A 191 -23.74 -13.89 13.97
C GLU A 191 -22.56 -12.96 14.26
N LEU A 192 -22.82 -11.76 14.77
CA LEU A 192 -21.77 -10.87 15.24
C LEU A 192 -20.98 -11.48 16.41
N THR A 193 -21.64 -12.22 17.30
CA THR A 193 -20.99 -12.91 18.41
C THR A 193 -20.16 -14.09 17.91
N ALA A 194 -20.68 -14.87 16.96
CA ALA A 194 -19.95 -15.96 16.32
C ALA A 194 -18.69 -15.44 15.60
N ALA A 195 -18.82 -14.38 14.78
CA ALA A 195 -17.68 -13.76 14.10
C ALA A 195 -16.63 -13.22 15.07
N ARG A 196 -17.04 -12.53 16.15
CA ARG A 196 -16.11 -12.07 17.20
C ARG A 196 -15.41 -13.24 17.90
N LYS A 197 -16.13 -14.32 18.19
CA LYS A 197 -15.56 -15.52 18.82
C LYS A 197 -14.55 -16.20 17.89
N CYS A 198 -14.87 -16.27 16.59
CA CYS A 198 -13.97 -16.74 15.54
C CYS A 198 -12.66 -15.94 15.52
N PHE A 199 -12.77 -14.61 15.57
CA PHE A 199 -11.62 -13.71 15.59
C PHE A 199 -10.76 -13.91 16.85
N GLN A 200 -11.37 -13.99 18.02
CA GLN A 200 -10.66 -14.10 19.30
C GLN A 200 -9.97 -15.46 19.50
N GLU A 201 -10.61 -16.55 19.08
CA GLU A 201 -10.09 -17.91 19.32
C GLU A 201 -9.32 -18.48 18.12
N GLY A 202 -9.39 -17.85 16.95
CA GLY A 202 -8.80 -18.36 15.72
C GLY A 202 -9.37 -19.71 15.28
N LYS A 203 -10.64 -19.99 15.61
CA LYS A 203 -11.33 -21.24 15.30
C LYS A 203 -12.58 -20.98 14.48
N GLU A 204 -12.94 -21.95 13.66
CA GLU A 204 -14.17 -21.92 12.88
C GLU A 204 -15.40 -21.90 13.80
N THR A 205 -16.40 -21.09 13.47
CA THR A 205 -17.65 -20.97 14.25
C THR A 205 -18.87 -20.85 13.33
N GLY A 206 -20.07 -20.88 13.90
CA GLY A 206 -21.32 -20.68 13.18
C GLY A 206 -21.88 -21.98 12.61
N ALA A 207 -22.60 -21.86 11.51
CA ALA A 207 -23.23 -22.98 10.81
C ALA A 207 -22.20 -24.08 10.52
N ALA A 208 -22.62 -25.34 10.66
CA ALA A 208 -21.76 -26.54 10.50
C ALA A 208 -20.67 -26.73 11.58
N THR A 209 -20.66 -25.95 12.67
CA THR A 209 -19.78 -26.18 13.83
C THR A 209 -20.58 -26.46 15.11
N GLY A 210 -19.90 -26.92 16.16
CA GLY A 210 -20.51 -27.09 17.49
C GLY A 210 -20.74 -25.76 18.23
N LEU A 211 -20.18 -24.66 17.75
CA LEU A 211 -20.25 -23.33 18.36
C LEU A 211 -21.15 -22.42 17.50
N PHE A 212 -22.28 -21.96 18.05
CA PHE A 212 -23.31 -21.20 17.31
C PHE A 212 -23.93 -21.95 16.12
N PRO A 213 -24.48 -23.17 16.32
CA PRO A 213 -25.05 -23.98 15.23
C PRO A 213 -26.31 -23.39 14.60
N ALA A 214 -26.95 -22.41 15.25
CA ALA A 214 -28.16 -21.75 14.75
C ALA A 214 -27.87 -20.56 13.82
N ALA A 215 -26.60 -20.11 13.73
CA ALA A 215 -26.17 -19.09 12.77
C ALA A 215 -26.42 -19.55 11.32
N ALA A 216 -26.64 -18.60 10.41
CA ALA A 216 -26.81 -18.91 8.98
C ALA A 216 -25.46 -19.03 8.24
N TYR A 217 -24.42 -18.39 8.78
CA TYR A 217 -23.08 -18.37 8.19
C TYR A 217 -22.11 -19.29 8.93
N HIS A 218 -21.22 -19.92 8.17
CA HIS A 218 -20.02 -20.58 8.66
C HIS A 218 -18.86 -19.58 8.61
N PHE A 219 -18.30 -19.23 9.78
CA PHE A 219 -17.25 -18.22 9.92
C PHE A 219 -15.87 -18.87 10.00
N LEU A 220 -14.99 -18.45 9.11
CA LEU A 220 -13.63 -18.92 8.92
C LEU A 220 -12.64 -17.80 9.30
N PRO A 221 -11.66 -18.05 10.17
CA PRO A 221 -10.67 -17.06 10.54
C PRO A 221 -9.67 -16.87 9.38
N LEU A 222 -9.39 -15.61 9.03
CA LEU A 222 -8.32 -15.27 8.10
C LEU A 222 -7.00 -15.23 8.86
N GLN A 223 -6.51 -16.41 9.23
CA GLN A 223 -5.35 -16.59 10.09
C GLN A 223 -4.08 -16.88 9.26
N SER A 224 -2.97 -16.23 9.63
CA SER A 224 -1.63 -16.58 9.15
C SER A 224 -0.62 -16.41 10.29
N SER A 225 0.37 -17.30 10.37
CA SER A 225 1.43 -17.27 11.40
C SER A 225 0.92 -17.17 12.86
N GLY A 226 -0.27 -17.70 13.15
CA GLY A 226 -0.89 -17.68 14.48
C GLY A 226 -1.76 -16.46 14.79
N ALA A 227 -1.72 -15.39 13.99
CA ALA A 227 -2.54 -14.19 14.15
C ALA A 227 -3.74 -14.18 13.19
N VAL A 228 -4.89 -13.70 13.66
CA VAL A 228 -6.11 -13.57 12.84
C VAL A 228 -6.22 -12.13 12.35
N TYR A 229 -6.32 -11.94 11.03
CA TYR A 229 -6.36 -10.61 10.40
C TYR A 229 -7.77 -10.16 9.99
N GLY A 230 -8.73 -11.06 10.10
CA GLY A 230 -10.14 -10.83 9.75
C GLY A 230 -10.94 -12.12 9.82
N VAL A 231 -12.23 -12.04 9.50
CA VAL A 231 -13.13 -13.20 9.50
C VAL A 231 -13.94 -13.21 8.22
N MET A 232 -14.09 -14.39 7.62
CA MET A 232 -14.89 -14.63 6.42
C MET A 232 -16.07 -15.54 6.76
N GLY A 233 -17.30 -15.04 6.62
CA GLY A 233 -18.53 -15.78 6.77
C GLY A 233 -19.05 -16.26 5.41
N ILE A 234 -19.34 -17.56 5.29
CA ILE A 234 -19.95 -18.17 4.10
C ILE A 234 -21.35 -18.66 4.48
N HIS A 235 -22.37 -18.19 3.77
CA HIS A 235 -23.73 -18.65 4.03
C HIS A 235 -23.89 -20.15 3.76
N VAL A 236 -24.50 -20.89 4.70
CA VAL A 236 -24.73 -22.33 4.55
C VAL A 236 -26.08 -22.58 3.89
N GLY A 237 -26.05 -22.90 2.59
CA GLY A 237 -27.21 -23.34 1.83
C GLY A 237 -27.62 -24.80 2.12
N THR A 238 -28.72 -25.23 1.51
CA THR A 238 -29.31 -26.57 1.68
C THR A 238 -28.48 -27.71 1.07
N THR A 239 -27.67 -27.41 0.04
CA THR A 239 -26.78 -28.38 -0.62
C THR A 239 -25.31 -28.03 -0.34
N PRO A 240 -24.49 -28.95 0.22
CA PRO A 240 -23.08 -28.68 0.46
C PRO A 240 -22.33 -28.40 -0.87
N PRO A 241 -21.28 -27.56 -0.85
CA PRO A 241 -20.42 -27.38 -2.03
C PRO A 241 -19.77 -28.71 -2.43
N GLY A 242 -19.41 -28.85 -3.71
CA GLY A 242 -18.61 -30.00 -4.14
C GLY A 242 -17.18 -29.95 -3.54
N ASP A 243 -16.52 -31.11 -3.48
CA ASP A 243 -15.16 -31.22 -2.93
C ASP A 243 -14.17 -30.30 -3.64
N PHE A 244 -14.35 -30.13 -4.95
CA PHE A 244 -13.51 -29.26 -5.77
C PHE A 244 -13.67 -27.79 -5.37
N GLU A 245 -14.91 -27.28 -5.32
CA GLU A 245 -15.22 -25.90 -4.94
C GLU A 245 -14.77 -25.61 -3.50
N ASN A 246 -14.97 -26.55 -2.58
CA ASN A 246 -14.52 -26.42 -1.20
C ASN A 246 -12.99 -26.33 -1.11
N SER A 247 -12.26 -27.21 -1.81
CA SER A 247 -10.79 -27.18 -1.84
C SER A 247 -10.23 -25.87 -2.40
N LEU A 248 -10.92 -25.26 -3.37
CA LEU A 248 -10.52 -24.00 -3.98
C LEU A 248 -10.87 -22.81 -3.08
N ALA A 249 -12.01 -22.85 -2.39
CA ALA A 249 -12.39 -21.83 -1.40
C ALA A 249 -11.37 -21.76 -0.26
N VAL A 250 -10.95 -22.90 0.29
CA VAL A 250 -9.89 -22.98 1.32
C VAL A 250 -8.58 -22.36 0.82
N ALA A 251 -8.21 -22.64 -0.44
CA ALA A 251 -7.00 -22.06 -1.04
C ALA A 251 -7.10 -20.53 -1.21
N ILE A 252 -8.26 -20.02 -1.64
CA ILE A 252 -8.52 -18.58 -1.77
C ILE A 252 -8.46 -17.88 -0.41
N ILE A 253 -9.05 -18.49 0.61
CA ILE A 253 -9.01 -17.98 1.99
C ILE A 253 -7.57 -17.92 2.52
N ALA A 254 -6.77 -18.97 2.29
CA ALA A 254 -5.37 -18.97 2.67
C ALA A 254 -4.56 -17.86 1.96
N GLN A 255 -4.79 -17.64 0.67
CA GLN A 255 -4.16 -16.52 -0.07
C GLN A 255 -4.59 -15.15 0.49
N CYS A 256 -5.86 -15.00 0.86
CA CYS A 256 -6.36 -13.79 1.53
C CYS A 256 -5.64 -13.57 2.88
N SER A 257 -5.52 -14.60 3.72
CA SER A 257 -4.82 -14.50 5.01
C SER A 257 -3.38 -14.04 4.84
N MET A 258 -2.64 -14.60 3.87
CA MET A 258 -1.26 -14.22 3.58
C MET A 258 -1.17 -12.78 3.04
N ALA A 259 -2.11 -12.36 2.20
CA ALA A 259 -2.15 -11.00 1.68
C ALA A 259 -2.42 -9.96 2.78
N LEU A 260 -3.36 -10.25 3.69
CA LEU A 260 -3.65 -9.42 4.85
C LEU A 260 -2.46 -9.33 5.82
N GLU A 261 -1.79 -10.46 6.10
CA GLU A 261 -0.57 -10.48 6.91
C GLU A 261 0.50 -9.56 6.31
N LYS A 262 0.77 -9.72 5.01
CA LYS A 262 1.77 -8.90 4.31
C LYS A 262 1.44 -7.42 4.41
N GLU A 263 0.19 -7.05 4.18
CA GLU A 263 -0.28 -5.66 4.24
C GLU A 263 -0.15 -5.08 5.65
N TYR A 264 -0.55 -5.83 6.67
CA TYR A 264 -0.47 -5.38 8.06
C TYR A 264 0.99 -5.23 8.52
N ILE A 265 1.87 -6.17 8.14
CA ILE A 265 3.31 -6.06 8.42
C ILE A 265 3.91 -4.87 7.69
N SER A 266 3.51 -4.59 6.45
CA SER A 266 4.01 -3.44 5.67
C SER A 266 3.66 -2.13 6.36
N ARG A 267 2.38 -1.93 6.72
CA ARG A 267 1.91 -0.71 7.40
C ARG A 267 2.62 -0.49 8.73
N LYS A 268 2.71 -1.55 9.55
CA LYS A 268 3.42 -1.46 10.84
C LYS A 268 4.89 -1.08 10.67
N ARG A 269 5.57 -1.61 9.65
CA ARG A 269 6.97 -1.24 9.34
C ARG A 269 7.10 0.21 8.89
N GLU A 270 6.17 0.71 8.09
CA GLU A 270 6.17 2.12 7.66
C GLU A 270 5.98 3.07 8.84
N GLU A 271 5.06 2.75 9.75
CA GLU A 271 4.85 3.51 10.99
C GLU A 271 6.10 3.49 11.89
N GLU A 272 6.67 2.31 12.15
CA GLU A 272 7.91 2.18 12.93
C GLU A 272 9.08 2.93 12.30
N ALA A 273 9.22 2.87 10.96
CA ALA A 273 10.26 3.60 10.23
C ALA A 273 10.04 5.11 10.24
N ALA A 274 8.79 5.58 10.25
CA ALA A 274 8.47 7.00 10.42
C ALA A 274 8.84 7.48 11.83
N MET A 275 8.48 6.72 12.87
CA MET A 275 8.85 7.03 14.26
C MET A 275 10.37 7.03 14.46
N ALA A 276 11.07 6.03 13.92
CA ALA A 276 12.53 5.95 14.01
C ALA A 276 13.23 7.14 13.32
N ARG A 277 12.71 7.59 12.16
CA ARG A 277 13.20 8.80 11.48
C ARG A 277 12.97 10.05 12.32
N ALA A 278 11.81 10.19 12.95
CA ALA A 278 11.51 11.31 13.84
C ALA A 278 12.46 11.34 15.06
N GLU A 279 12.69 10.19 15.70
CA GLU A 279 13.61 10.11 16.85
C GLU A 279 15.07 10.35 16.46
N GLN A 280 15.50 9.85 15.30
CA GLN A 280 16.84 10.11 14.77
C GLN A 280 17.05 11.61 14.48
N LEU A 281 16.05 12.27 13.89
CA LEU A 281 16.07 13.72 13.69
C LEU A 281 16.19 14.41 15.05
N ARG A 282 15.31 14.09 16.02
CA ARG A 282 15.35 14.65 17.38
C ARG A 282 16.72 14.50 18.04
N SER A 283 17.34 13.32 17.96
CA SER A 283 18.68 13.07 18.51
C SER A 283 19.76 13.91 17.83
N ASN A 284 19.70 14.05 16.51
CA ASN A 284 20.65 14.88 15.77
C ASN A 284 20.50 16.37 16.11
N LEU A 285 19.26 16.87 16.25
CA LEU A 285 19.00 18.25 16.70
C LEU A 285 19.64 18.50 18.08
N LEU A 286 19.37 17.62 19.06
CA LEU A 286 19.93 17.75 20.42
C LEU A 286 21.47 17.73 20.43
N ARG A 287 22.09 16.92 19.57
CA ARG A 287 23.55 16.85 19.45
C ARG A 287 24.14 18.13 18.87
N SER A 288 23.52 18.70 17.84
CA SER A 288 23.95 19.98 17.24
C SER A 288 23.84 21.12 18.24
N ILE A 289 22.70 21.23 18.92
CA ILE A 289 22.47 22.25 19.96
C ILE A 289 23.54 22.18 21.05
N SER A 290 23.88 20.97 21.51
CA SER A 290 24.92 20.78 22.55
C SER A 290 26.30 21.26 22.09
N HIS A 291 26.64 21.07 20.82
CA HIS A 291 27.90 21.57 20.25
C HIS A 291 27.90 23.10 20.18
N ASP A 292 26.82 23.68 19.66
CA ASP A 292 26.71 25.12 19.40
C ASP A 292 26.59 25.94 20.70
N LEU A 293 26.06 25.35 21.78
CA LEU A 293 26.11 25.94 23.12
C LEU A 293 27.53 25.92 23.73
N ARG A 294 28.33 24.88 23.43
CA ARG A 294 29.64 24.68 24.07
C ARG A 294 30.67 25.73 23.61
N THR A 295 30.66 26.08 22.32
CA THR A 295 31.63 27.02 21.75
C THR A 295 31.62 28.40 22.42
N PRO A 296 30.51 29.16 22.50
CA PRO A 296 30.47 30.45 23.19
C PRO A 296 30.69 30.29 24.69
N LEU A 297 30.20 29.21 25.32
CA LEU A 297 30.41 28.99 26.76
C LEU A 297 31.89 28.80 27.10
N THR A 298 32.63 28.13 26.22
CA THR A 298 34.09 27.97 26.33
C THR A 298 34.81 29.31 26.13
N SER A 299 34.37 30.11 25.15
CA SER A 299 34.88 31.46 24.89
C SER A 299 34.67 32.39 26.09
N ILE A 300 33.44 32.48 26.59
CA ILE A 300 33.08 33.26 27.79
C ILE A 300 33.92 32.85 28.98
N SER A 301 34.02 31.54 29.25
CA SER A 301 34.77 31.02 30.40
C SER A 301 36.27 31.27 30.28
N GLY A 302 36.85 31.12 29.07
CA GLY A 302 38.25 31.41 28.79
C GLY A 302 38.59 32.89 28.94
N ASN A 303 37.77 33.76 28.34
CA ASN A 303 37.89 35.21 28.42
C ASN A 303 37.74 35.73 29.86
N ALA A 304 36.77 35.20 30.61
CA ALA A 304 36.62 35.49 32.03
C ALA A 304 37.85 35.01 32.82
N GLY A 305 38.38 33.82 32.51
CA GLY A 305 39.60 33.30 33.12
C GLY A 305 40.82 34.21 32.91
N VAL A 306 41.02 34.72 31.70
CA VAL A 306 42.11 35.67 31.37
C VAL A 306 41.99 36.96 32.18
N LEU A 307 40.77 37.50 32.32
CA LEU A 307 40.52 38.69 33.14
C LEU A 307 40.78 38.44 34.63
N MET A 308 40.45 37.24 35.13
CA MET A 308 40.70 36.86 36.52
C MET A 308 42.19 36.63 36.81
N SER A 309 42.96 36.10 35.85
CA SER A 309 44.37 35.77 36.05
C SER A 309 45.34 36.93 35.79
N ASP A 310 45.07 37.76 34.79
CA ASP A 310 46.03 38.77 34.28
C ASP A 310 45.38 40.12 33.93
N GLY A 311 44.16 40.38 34.42
CA GLY A 311 43.35 41.54 34.03
C GLY A 311 43.95 42.92 34.32
N GLU A 312 44.87 43.01 35.28
CA GLU A 312 45.56 44.26 35.65
C GLU A 312 46.74 44.58 34.72
N ASN A 313 47.37 43.58 34.11
CA ASN A 313 48.48 43.75 33.17
C ASN A 313 48.04 43.95 31.72
N LEU A 314 46.75 43.72 31.42
CA LEU A 314 46.18 43.95 30.11
C LEU A 314 46.00 45.45 29.85
N SER A 315 46.39 45.89 28.65
CA SER A 315 46.03 47.22 28.14
C SER A 315 44.51 47.44 28.21
N ALA A 316 44.08 48.69 28.47
CA ALA A 316 42.65 49.04 28.56
C ALA A 316 41.86 48.63 27.30
N GLU A 317 42.48 48.71 26.12
CA GLU A 317 41.90 48.30 24.84
C GLU A 317 41.65 46.79 24.76
N HIS A 318 42.63 45.96 25.14
CA HIS A 318 42.44 44.50 25.20
C HIS A 318 41.37 44.11 26.22
N ARG A 319 41.38 44.73 27.39
CA ARG A 319 40.38 44.45 28.43
C ARG A 319 38.96 44.79 27.96
N SER A 320 38.80 45.93 27.28
CA SER A 320 37.51 46.31 26.67
C SER A 320 37.05 45.33 25.59
N ARG A 321 37.97 44.81 24.78
CA ARG A 321 37.67 43.77 23.78
C ARG A 321 37.15 42.49 24.44
N ILE A 322 37.83 42.01 25.49
CA ILE A 322 37.41 40.79 26.21
C ILE A 322 36.02 40.97 26.85
N TYR A 323 35.73 42.12 27.45
CA TYR A 323 34.38 42.41 27.96
C TYR A 323 33.32 42.37 26.86
N ARG A 324 33.63 42.92 25.69
CA ARG A 324 32.72 42.90 24.53
C ARG A 324 32.50 41.48 24.02
N ASP A 325 33.55 40.68 23.91
CA ASP A 325 33.46 39.29 23.46
C ASP A 325 32.59 38.45 24.40
N ILE A 326 32.75 38.61 25.73
CA ILE A 326 31.90 37.94 26.73
C ILE A 326 30.43 38.38 26.57
N TYR A 327 30.18 39.68 26.43
CA TYR A 327 28.83 40.22 26.28
C TYR A 327 28.15 39.71 25.00
N ASP A 328 28.85 39.77 23.86
CA ASP A 328 28.35 39.34 22.56
C ASP A 328 28.04 37.84 22.57
N ASP A 329 28.92 37.00 23.12
CA ASP A 329 28.72 35.55 23.20
C ASP A 329 27.57 35.20 24.18
N SER A 330 27.35 36.00 25.24
CA SER A 330 26.22 35.83 26.17
C SER A 330 24.89 36.17 25.52
N MET A 331 24.81 37.31 24.81
CA MET A 331 23.63 37.69 24.04
C MET A 331 23.33 36.67 22.93
N TRP A 332 24.36 36.11 22.31
CA TRP A 332 24.21 35.04 21.34
C TRP A 332 23.57 33.79 21.94
N LEU A 333 24.00 33.37 23.14
CA LEU A 333 23.42 32.23 23.86
C LEU A 333 21.96 32.45 24.25
N ILE A 334 21.59 33.66 24.67
CA ILE A 334 20.20 34.00 25.00
C ILE A 334 19.32 33.84 23.76
N ASN A 335 19.71 34.45 22.64
CA ASN A 335 18.98 34.33 21.38
C ASN A 335 18.88 32.88 20.88
N LEU A 336 19.92 32.04 21.11
CA LEU A 336 19.89 30.61 20.78
C LEU A 336 18.80 29.89 21.57
N VAL A 337 18.77 30.10 22.88
CA VAL A 337 17.81 29.43 23.78
C VAL A 337 16.39 29.89 23.48
N GLU A 338 16.18 31.19 23.24
CA GLU A 338 14.86 31.75 22.90
C GLU A 338 14.33 31.21 21.56
N ASN A 339 15.18 31.14 20.53
CA ASN A 339 14.80 30.54 19.24
C ASN A 339 14.49 29.05 19.38
N LEU A 340 15.26 28.32 20.18
CA LEU A 340 15.02 26.89 20.43
C LEU A 340 13.72 26.65 21.21
N LEU A 341 13.44 27.44 22.24
CA LEU A 341 12.18 27.38 22.98
C LEU A 341 10.99 27.74 22.08
N SER A 342 11.17 28.68 21.16
CA SER A 342 10.14 29.04 20.17
C SER A 342 9.84 27.86 19.25
N ILE A 343 10.87 27.22 18.67
CA ILE A 343 10.69 26.05 17.78
C ILE A 343 10.05 24.86 18.53
N THR A 344 10.52 24.53 19.72
CA THR A 344 10.00 23.37 20.48
C THR A 344 8.55 23.56 20.94
N ARG A 345 8.13 24.80 21.27
CA ARG A 345 6.71 25.11 21.53
C ARG A 345 5.84 24.90 20.30
N MET A 346 6.36 25.17 19.11
CA MET A 346 5.62 25.02 17.86
C MET A 346 5.44 23.55 17.44
N GLU A 347 6.44 22.69 17.70
CA GLU A 347 6.37 21.26 17.33
C GLU A 347 5.55 20.41 18.33
N GLY A 348 5.50 20.77 19.61
CA GLY A 348 5.01 19.88 20.67
C GLY A 348 3.52 19.93 21.01
N GLN A 349 2.84 21.08 20.90
CA GLN A 349 1.46 21.24 21.41
C GLN A 349 0.45 21.88 20.43
N GLY A 350 0.86 22.15 19.18
CA GLY A 350 0.05 23.00 18.30
C GLY A 350 0.14 24.45 18.76
N VAL A 351 0.45 25.35 17.84
CA VAL A 351 0.59 26.77 18.17
C VAL A 351 -0.80 27.33 18.50
N HIS A 352 -1.02 27.74 19.75
CA HIS A 352 -2.14 28.63 20.08
C HIS A 352 -1.79 30.02 19.53
N LEU A 353 -2.09 30.23 18.25
CA LEU A 353 -1.95 31.54 17.62
C LEU A 353 -3.00 32.49 18.19
N HIS A 354 -2.56 33.64 18.67
CA HIS A 354 -3.45 34.74 19.01
C HIS A 354 -3.70 35.56 17.74
N MET A 355 -4.59 35.05 16.88
CA MET A 355 -4.91 35.68 15.61
C MET A 355 -5.81 36.89 15.83
N GLU A 356 -5.30 38.08 15.54
CA GLU A 356 -6.04 39.34 15.56
C GLU A 356 -5.92 40.03 14.20
N THR A 357 -6.92 40.84 13.83
CA THR A 357 -6.87 41.62 12.58
C THR A 357 -6.02 42.85 12.84
N GLU A 358 -4.82 42.86 12.26
CA GLU A 358 -3.81 43.88 12.51
C GLU A 358 -3.46 44.64 11.23
N LEU A 359 -3.04 45.89 11.39
CA LEU A 359 -2.54 46.69 10.28
C LEU A 359 -1.10 46.30 9.97
N LEU A 360 -0.85 45.82 8.75
CA LEU A 360 0.47 45.33 8.36
C LEU A 360 1.57 46.39 8.49
N GLU A 361 1.23 47.66 8.25
CA GLU A 361 2.13 48.80 8.38
C GLU A 361 2.66 48.94 9.82
N GLU A 362 1.78 48.86 10.82
CA GLU A 362 2.15 48.95 12.24
C GLU A 362 3.06 47.80 12.67
N VAL A 363 2.77 46.60 12.16
CA VAL A 363 3.58 45.39 12.42
C VAL A 363 4.98 45.54 11.82
N ILE A 364 5.10 46.07 10.59
CA ILE A 364 6.40 46.34 9.96
C ILE A 364 7.14 47.43 10.73
N ASP A 365 6.49 48.55 11.06
CA ASP A 365 7.09 49.65 11.80
C ASP A 365 7.58 49.23 13.18
N GLU A 366 6.82 48.40 13.89
CA GLU A 366 7.24 47.86 15.17
C GLU A 366 8.43 46.91 15.00
N ALA A 367 8.42 46.02 14.00
CA ALA A 367 9.56 45.17 13.70
C ALA A 367 10.83 45.97 13.40
N MET A 368 10.70 47.09 12.68
CA MET A 368 11.80 47.99 12.38
C MET A 368 12.44 48.62 13.62
N ARG A 369 11.67 48.83 14.71
CA ARG A 369 12.20 49.34 15.99
C ARG A 369 13.04 48.32 16.74
N HIS A 370 12.84 47.02 16.47
CA HIS A 370 13.56 45.92 17.12
C HIS A 370 14.83 45.48 16.38
N ILE A 371 15.15 46.11 15.24
CA ILE A 371 16.36 45.78 14.46
C ILE A 371 17.62 46.18 15.22
N ASN A 372 18.64 45.33 15.14
CA ASN A 372 19.92 45.51 15.81
C ASN A 372 20.61 46.83 15.40
N ARG A 373 21.21 47.57 16.35
CA ARG A 373 21.86 48.89 16.15
C ARG A 373 22.94 48.92 15.05
N ARG A 374 23.43 47.77 14.60
CA ARG A 374 24.36 47.65 13.46
C ARG A 374 23.79 48.13 12.12
N HIS A 375 22.48 48.36 12.03
CA HIS A 375 21.87 48.99 10.85
C HIS A 375 22.37 50.41 10.58
N GLU A 376 23.06 51.08 11.51
CA GLU A 376 23.64 52.42 11.28
C GLU A 376 24.61 52.49 10.09
N HIS A 377 25.12 51.34 9.63
CA HIS A 377 25.99 51.22 8.45
C HIS A 377 25.25 50.79 7.17
N HIS A 378 23.92 50.63 7.23
CA HIS A 378 23.08 50.18 6.12
C HIS A 378 21.93 51.16 5.89
N THR A 379 21.47 51.29 4.64
CA THR A 379 20.28 52.10 4.34
C THR A 379 19.05 51.20 4.30
N ILE A 380 18.17 51.29 5.29
CA ILE A 380 16.90 50.55 5.28
C ILE A 380 15.77 51.46 4.81
N ARG A 381 14.99 51.01 3.82
CA ARG A 381 13.81 51.70 3.31
C ARG A 381 12.57 50.82 3.46
N VAL A 382 11.50 51.41 3.96
CA VAL A 382 10.19 50.76 4.06
C VAL A 382 9.25 51.48 3.10
N ASN A 383 8.64 50.72 2.18
CA ASN A 383 7.63 51.26 1.28
C ASN A 383 6.38 50.36 1.30
N GLN A 384 5.22 50.99 1.34
CA GLN A 384 3.94 50.32 1.14
C GLN A 384 3.35 50.72 -0.21
N VAL A 385 2.84 49.74 -0.96
CA VAL A 385 2.17 49.94 -2.24
C VAL A 385 0.69 49.64 -2.08
N GLY A 386 -0.15 50.67 -2.16
CA GLY A 386 -1.61 50.58 -2.00
C GLY A 386 -2.10 51.22 -0.70
N ASP A 387 -3.39 51.02 -0.39
CA ASP A 387 -4.04 51.49 0.84
C ASP A 387 -3.69 50.60 2.06
N TYR A 388 -4.43 50.74 3.17
CA TYR A 388 -4.27 49.96 4.40
C TYR A 388 -4.44 48.45 4.16
N ILE A 389 -3.40 47.66 4.49
CA ILE A 389 -3.42 46.20 4.37
C ILE A 389 -3.74 45.60 5.74
N LEU A 390 -4.94 45.03 5.88
CA LEU A 390 -5.35 44.26 7.06
C LEU A 390 -5.09 42.77 6.84
N ALA A 391 -4.53 42.09 7.83
CA ALA A 391 -4.36 40.65 7.80
C ALA A 391 -4.59 40.04 9.20
N ASP A 392 -5.21 38.86 9.23
CA ASP A 392 -5.36 38.11 10.47
C ASP A 392 -4.01 37.46 10.79
N MET A 393 -3.38 37.88 11.89
CA MET A 393 -2.07 37.40 12.29
C MET A 393 -1.85 37.45 13.80
N ASP A 394 -0.89 36.67 14.30
CA ASP A 394 -0.27 36.90 15.59
C ASP A 394 0.86 37.93 15.40
N ALA A 395 0.58 39.20 15.72
CA ALA A 395 1.49 40.32 15.47
C ALA A 395 2.89 40.07 16.06
N ARG A 396 2.99 39.45 17.23
CA ARG A 396 4.29 39.21 17.89
C ARG A 396 5.16 38.26 17.09
N LEU A 397 4.55 37.19 16.57
CA LEU A 397 5.27 36.21 15.76
C LEU A 397 5.64 36.78 14.39
N ILE A 398 4.78 37.58 13.76
CA ILE A 398 5.10 38.22 12.48
C ILE A 398 6.18 39.30 12.64
N ILE A 399 6.14 40.10 13.70
CA ILE A 399 7.25 41.01 14.08
C ILE A 399 8.56 40.24 14.12
N GLN A 400 8.59 39.10 14.82
CA GLN A 400 9.78 38.26 14.92
C GLN A 400 10.27 37.75 13.55
N VAL A 401 9.37 37.37 12.65
CA VAL A 401 9.72 36.96 11.28
C VAL A 401 10.39 38.10 10.52
N ILE A 402 9.79 39.29 10.54
CA ILE A 402 10.31 40.47 9.83
C ILE A 402 11.67 40.86 10.41
N THR A 403 11.80 40.96 11.74
CA THR A 403 13.07 41.26 12.41
C THR A 403 14.15 40.25 12.03
N ASN A 404 13.84 38.94 12.02
CA ASN A 404 14.79 37.89 11.64
C ASN A 404 15.28 38.02 10.19
N LEU A 405 14.39 38.36 9.26
CA LEU A 405 14.76 38.51 7.85
C LEU A 405 15.59 39.77 7.61
N VAL A 406 15.23 40.88 8.26
CA VAL A 406 16.01 42.12 8.15
C VAL A 406 17.36 41.99 8.84
N ASP A 407 17.44 41.36 10.02
CA ASP A 407 18.72 41.08 10.68
C ASP A 407 19.62 40.16 9.83
N ASN A 408 19.04 39.17 9.14
CA ASN A 408 19.78 38.36 8.18
C ASN A 408 20.31 39.22 7.02
N ALA A 409 19.49 40.10 6.46
CA ALA A 409 19.92 41.02 5.41
C ALA A 409 21.08 41.92 5.88
N VAL A 410 20.99 42.53 7.08
CA VAL A 410 22.06 43.35 7.67
C VAL A 410 23.35 42.52 7.87
N LYS A 411 23.22 41.28 8.33
CA LYS A 411 24.35 40.41 8.68
C LYS A 411 25.14 39.87 7.47
N TYR A 412 24.45 39.61 6.37
CA TYR A 412 25.01 38.93 5.20
C TYR A 412 25.25 39.88 4.01
N THR A 413 24.88 41.16 4.13
CA THR A 413 25.21 42.18 3.13
C THR A 413 26.39 43.06 3.57
N PRO A 414 27.25 43.53 2.64
CA PRO A 414 28.32 44.47 2.95
C PRO A 414 27.82 45.79 3.55
N GLU A 415 28.66 46.51 4.29
CA GLU A 415 28.34 47.87 4.74
C GLU A 415 28.03 48.80 3.54
N GLY A 416 27.09 49.73 3.71
CA GLY A 416 26.60 50.61 2.64
C GLY A 416 25.53 49.98 1.74
N SER A 417 25.17 48.72 1.99
CA SER A 417 24.09 48.03 1.28
C SER A 417 22.72 48.64 1.60
N THR A 418 21.79 48.50 0.65
CA THR A 418 20.41 48.94 0.79
C THR A 418 19.51 47.74 1.01
N ILE A 419 18.74 47.79 2.09
CA ILE A 419 17.71 46.80 2.42
C ILE A 419 16.37 47.48 2.24
N MET A 420 15.47 46.86 1.48
CA MET A 420 14.16 47.43 1.16
C MET A 420 13.07 46.45 1.54
N VAL A 421 12.20 46.89 2.45
CA VAL A 421 11.00 46.16 2.90
C VAL A 421 9.81 46.74 2.18
N ASN A 422 9.24 45.98 1.25
CA ASN A 422 8.08 46.39 0.47
C ASN A 422 6.85 45.58 0.88
N SER A 423 5.75 46.24 1.23
CA SER A 423 4.46 45.59 1.47
C SER A 423 3.47 45.93 0.36
N ARG A 424 2.66 44.95 -0.05
CA ARG A 424 1.58 45.13 -1.03
C ARG A 424 0.48 44.09 -0.83
N GLN A 425 -0.73 44.39 -1.27
CA GLN A 425 -1.81 43.42 -1.33
C GLN A 425 -1.91 42.83 -2.75
N GLU A 426 -1.92 41.50 -2.85
CA GLU A 426 -2.16 40.75 -4.09
C GLU A 426 -3.39 39.86 -3.89
N GLY A 427 -4.57 40.36 -4.29
CA GLY A 427 -5.83 39.66 -4.12
C GLY A 427 -6.15 39.40 -2.64
N ALA A 428 -6.30 38.13 -2.28
CA ALA A 428 -6.59 37.68 -0.91
C ALA A 428 -5.32 37.48 -0.05
N SER A 429 -4.16 37.95 -0.51
CA SER A 429 -2.88 37.77 0.18
C SER A 429 -2.18 39.12 0.43
N ALA A 430 -1.67 39.29 1.65
CA ALA A 430 -0.73 40.33 2.00
C ALA A 430 0.69 39.82 1.70
N VAL A 431 1.44 40.55 0.90
CA VAL A 431 2.78 40.18 0.45
C VAL A 431 3.80 41.16 1.03
N ILE A 432 4.85 40.63 1.64
CA ILE A 432 5.98 41.40 2.17
C ILE A 432 7.24 40.90 1.47
N ASP A 433 7.97 41.79 0.81
CA ASP A 433 9.26 41.48 0.18
C ASP A 433 10.37 42.17 0.97
N VAL A 434 11.25 41.38 1.61
CA VAL A 434 12.50 41.88 2.20
C VAL A 434 13.61 41.65 1.17
N SER A 435 14.03 42.74 0.53
CA SER A 435 15.01 42.72 -0.56
C SER A 435 16.34 43.34 -0.12
N ASP A 436 17.44 42.71 -0.53
CA ASP A 436 18.79 43.18 -0.28
C ASP A 436 19.59 43.27 -1.59
N ASN A 437 20.67 44.05 -1.62
CA ASN A 437 21.59 44.16 -2.75
C ASN A 437 22.95 43.46 -2.49
N GLY A 438 22.94 42.40 -1.68
CA GLY A 438 24.12 41.63 -1.30
C GLY A 438 24.58 40.63 -2.36
N PRO A 439 25.39 39.62 -1.96
CA PRO A 439 25.97 38.64 -2.88
C PRO A 439 24.96 37.66 -3.50
N GLY A 440 23.71 37.64 -3.02
CA GLY A 440 22.69 36.68 -3.44
C GLY A 440 22.87 35.28 -2.81
N ILE A 441 21.93 34.38 -3.10
CA ILE A 441 21.92 33.00 -2.60
C ILE A 441 22.00 32.02 -3.78
N PRO A 442 22.94 31.07 -3.79
CA PRO A 442 23.04 30.06 -4.86
C PRO A 442 21.76 29.22 -4.98
N ASP A 443 21.37 28.86 -6.21
CA ASP A 443 20.16 28.08 -6.49
C ASP A 443 20.09 26.76 -5.70
N GLU A 444 21.21 26.05 -5.58
CA GLU A 444 21.30 24.78 -4.84
C GLU A 444 21.05 24.92 -3.33
N SER A 445 21.14 26.14 -2.81
CA SER A 445 20.93 26.47 -1.39
C SER A 445 19.54 27.01 -1.11
N LYS A 446 18.79 27.49 -2.11
CA LYS A 446 17.50 28.18 -1.91
C LYS A 446 16.43 27.35 -1.19
N GLU A 447 16.37 26.05 -1.43
CA GLU A 447 15.47 25.16 -0.68
C GLU A 447 16.03 24.78 0.69
N LYS A 448 17.36 24.62 0.79
CA LYS A 448 18.05 24.11 1.97
C LYS A 448 18.20 25.14 3.08
N ILE A 449 18.19 26.45 2.78
CA ILE A 449 18.28 27.52 3.80
C ILE A 449 17.12 27.52 4.80
N PHE A 450 16.01 26.86 4.49
CA PHE A 450 14.88 26.68 5.42
C PHE A 450 14.97 25.39 6.24
N GLU A 451 16.00 24.57 6.03
CA GLU A 451 16.31 23.42 6.88
C GLU A 451 17.03 23.85 8.16
N MET A 452 16.69 23.18 9.27
CA MET A 452 17.33 23.46 10.56
C MET A 452 18.84 23.24 10.49
N PHE A 453 19.60 24.22 10.98
CA PHE A 453 21.07 24.22 11.05
C PHE A 453 21.80 24.31 9.72
N TYR A 454 21.08 24.51 8.60
CA TYR A 454 21.74 24.78 7.33
C TYR A 454 22.32 26.20 7.33
N THR A 455 23.59 26.30 6.96
CA THR A 455 24.24 27.60 6.69
C THR A 455 25.00 27.50 5.38
N THR A 456 24.80 28.46 4.49
CA THR A 456 25.69 28.63 3.34
C THR A 456 27.08 28.92 3.89
N GLY A 457 28.12 28.22 3.44
CA GLY A 457 29.49 28.33 3.98
C GLY A 457 30.13 29.74 3.94
N HIS A 458 29.40 30.76 3.48
CA HIS A 458 29.72 32.18 3.61
C HIS A 458 29.83 32.60 5.07
N LYS A 459 30.97 33.20 5.41
CA LYS A 459 31.15 33.90 6.67
C LYS A 459 30.34 35.20 6.62
N SER A 460 29.69 35.56 7.73
CA SER A 460 29.07 36.91 7.87
C SER A 460 30.14 37.98 7.68
N ALA A 461 29.76 39.25 7.48
CA ALA A 461 30.70 40.37 7.37
C ALA A 461 31.71 40.41 8.56
N ASP A 462 31.29 39.99 9.75
CA ASP A 462 32.11 39.88 10.97
C ASP A 462 32.85 38.54 11.15
N GLY A 463 32.87 37.65 10.15
CA GLY A 463 33.56 36.36 10.24
C GLY A 463 32.85 35.27 11.09
N LYS A 464 31.83 35.63 11.88
CA LYS A 464 31.03 34.69 12.69
C LYS A 464 30.03 33.91 11.82
N ARG A 465 29.82 32.61 12.11
CA ARG A 465 28.79 31.77 11.45
C ARG A 465 27.40 32.05 12.05
N GLY A 466 26.38 31.98 11.20
CA GLY A 466 24.98 31.97 11.65
C GLY A 466 24.60 30.62 12.26
N MET A 467 23.48 30.59 12.95
CA MET A 467 22.97 29.40 13.65
C MET A 467 22.13 28.48 12.77
N GLY A 468 21.66 28.99 11.61
CA GLY A 468 20.77 28.24 10.73
C GLY A 468 19.39 27.93 11.32
N LEU A 469 18.95 28.67 12.36
CA LEU A 469 17.65 28.49 13.01
C LEU A 469 16.63 29.59 12.69
N GLY A 470 17.07 30.77 12.24
CA GLY A 470 16.18 31.90 11.98
C GLY A 470 15.20 31.66 10.82
N LEU A 471 15.69 31.20 9.66
CA LEU A 471 14.85 30.93 8.49
C LEU A 471 13.90 29.73 8.67
N PRO A 472 14.31 28.60 9.28
CA PRO A 472 13.38 27.54 9.66
C PRO A 472 12.26 28.02 10.59
N LEU A 473 12.58 28.87 11.58
CA LEU A 473 11.58 29.48 12.46
C LEU A 473 10.60 30.37 11.67
N CYS A 474 11.11 31.18 10.74
CA CYS A 474 10.27 32.01 9.88
C CYS A 474 9.29 31.16 9.06
N ARG A 475 9.78 30.05 8.47
CA ARG A 475 8.92 29.12 7.72
C ARG A 475 7.88 28.46 8.62
N ALA A 476 8.25 28.06 9.84
CA ALA A 476 7.32 27.44 10.78
C ALA A 476 6.21 28.43 11.19
N ILE A 477 6.57 29.68 11.47
CA ILE A 477 5.62 30.73 11.87
C ILE A 477 4.64 30.99 10.73
N LEU A 478 5.13 31.20 9.51
CA LEU A 478 4.28 31.47 8.36
C LEU A 478 3.39 30.28 8.01
N SER A 479 3.92 29.04 8.09
CA SER A 479 3.11 27.83 7.86
C SER A 479 1.96 27.73 8.87
N ALA A 480 2.19 28.08 10.14
CA ALA A 480 1.14 28.12 11.16
C ALA A 480 0.06 29.17 10.82
N HIS A 481 0.46 30.29 10.22
CA HIS A 481 -0.44 31.34 9.72
C HIS A 481 -1.06 31.06 8.34
N LYS A 482 -0.87 29.85 7.79
CA LYS A 482 -1.29 29.48 6.41
C LYS A 482 -0.67 30.36 5.32
N GLY A 483 0.47 30.96 5.63
CA GLY A 483 1.29 31.75 4.72
C GLY A 483 2.44 30.94 4.13
N THR A 484 3.22 31.57 3.25
CA THR A 484 4.42 30.97 2.64
C THR A 484 5.62 31.91 2.72
N ILE A 485 6.82 31.33 2.64
CA ILE A 485 8.08 32.06 2.44
C ILE A 485 8.85 31.45 1.27
N GLU A 486 9.34 32.30 0.38
CA GLU A 486 10.21 31.92 -0.73
C GLU A 486 11.38 32.87 -0.85
N VAL A 487 12.41 32.44 -1.59
CA VAL A 487 13.60 33.25 -1.88
C VAL A 487 13.76 33.40 -3.38
N LEU A 488 13.87 34.64 -3.85
CA LEU A 488 14.03 35.01 -5.25
C LEU A 488 15.31 35.81 -5.44
N ASP A 489 15.81 35.88 -6.66
CA ASP A 489 16.99 36.71 -6.97
C ASP A 489 16.59 38.18 -7.13
N ASN A 490 17.39 39.07 -6.55
CA ASN A 490 17.26 40.51 -6.78
C ASN A 490 18.13 40.96 -7.96
N LYS A 491 17.68 41.96 -8.71
CA LYS A 491 18.41 42.51 -9.87
C LYS A 491 18.96 43.91 -9.54
N PRO A 492 20.23 44.24 -9.86
CA PRO A 492 21.22 43.43 -10.58
C PRO A 492 21.93 42.35 -9.74
N ALA A 493 21.87 42.41 -8.40
CA ALA A 493 22.38 41.39 -7.49
C ALA A 493 21.65 41.47 -6.13
N GLY A 494 21.62 40.35 -5.38
CA GLY A 494 21.03 40.25 -4.04
C GLY A 494 19.92 39.22 -3.94
N SER A 495 19.18 39.22 -2.83
CA SER A 495 18.07 38.28 -2.59
C SER A 495 16.78 39.02 -2.27
N ILE A 496 15.65 38.38 -2.55
CA ILE A 496 14.31 38.82 -2.12
C ILE A 496 13.69 37.68 -1.34
N PHE A 497 13.50 37.88 -0.05
CA PHE A 497 12.68 37.01 0.78
C PHE A 497 11.23 37.49 0.69
N ARG A 498 10.39 36.70 0.03
CA ARG A 498 8.97 36.99 -0.13
C ARG A 498 8.16 36.20 0.88
N LEU A 499 7.34 36.91 1.64
CA LEU A 499 6.39 36.37 2.60
C LEU A 499 4.99 36.60 2.06
N THR A 500 4.11 35.60 2.23
CA THR A 500 2.68 35.75 1.96
C THR A 500 1.87 35.40 3.21
N LEU A 501 0.87 36.21 3.51
CA LEU A 501 -0.09 36.00 4.58
C LEU A 501 -1.52 36.16 4.02
N PRO A 502 -2.53 35.45 4.55
CA PRO A 502 -3.92 35.70 4.17
C PRO A 502 -4.34 37.13 4.55
N ALA A 503 -4.71 37.95 3.56
CA ALA A 503 -5.26 39.27 3.79
C ALA A 503 -6.75 39.18 4.11
N LYS A 504 -7.25 40.13 4.89
CA LYS A 504 -8.67 40.29 5.19
C LYS A 504 -9.22 41.48 4.43
N GLU A 505 -10.33 41.29 3.73
CA GLU A 505 -11.02 42.41 3.10
C GLU A 505 -11.54 43.38 4.16
N VAL A 506 -11.24 44.66 3.96
CA VAL A 506 -11.79 45.75 4.77
C VAL A 506 -13.30 45.81 4.49
N SER A 507 -14.11 45.21 5.36
CA SER A 507 -15.55 45.45 5.36
C SER A 507 -15.81 46.76 6.09
N LEU A 508 -15.74 47.88 5.36
CA LEU A 508 -16.27 49.15 5.84
C LEU A 508 -17.77 48.97 6.08
N HIS A 509 -18.17 48.82 7.34
CA HIS A 509 -19.56 49.08 7.74
C HIS A 509 -19.68 50.61 7.88
N GLU A 510 -20.24 51.24 6.85
CA GLU A 510 -20.79 52.61 6.96
C GLU A 510 -21.94 52.67 7.97
#